data_AF-A0A519RZ50-F1
#
_entry.id   AF-A0A519RZ50-F1
#
_cell.length_a   1.000
_cell.length_b   1.000
_cell.length_c   1.000
_cell.angle_alpha   90.00
_cell.angle_beta   90.00
_cell.angle_gamma   90.00
#
_symmetry.space_group_name_H-M   'P 1'
#
loop_
_entity.id
_entity.type
_entity.pdbx_description
1 polymer ?
#
loop_
_entity_poly.entity_id
_entity_poly.type
_entity_poly.pdbx_seq_one_letter_code
_entity_poly.pdbx_strand_id
1 'polypeptide(L)'
;FEELTARFYYSAYLFNRLPEYTFMPVEGTTYIEAMPLRGNMTKPLFDVWQHKIYAQVLENFWKPWGYVKFEIIKDPEHPMSFFEKPCLPQAG
;
A
#
# COMPACT_ATOMS: atom_id res chain seq x y z
N PHE A 1 0.74 2.72 18.30
CA PHE A 1 1.67 3.24 17.26
C PHE A 1 1.63 2.35 16.00
N GLU A 2 1.58 1.05 16.22
CA GLU A 2 1.55 -0.07 15.29
C GLU A 2 0.44 0.03 14.25
N GLU A 3 -0.78 0.41 14.66
CA GLU A 3 -1.89 0.59 13.71
C GLU A 3 -1.59 1.68 12.69
N LEU A 4 -1.01 2.80 13.13
CA LEU A 4 -0.64 3.91 12.24
C LEU A 4 0.46 3.48 11.27
N THR A 5 1.49 2.81 11.78
CA THR A 5 2.59 2.28 10.96
C THR A 5 2.08 1.26 9.94
N ALA A 6 1.18 0.37 10.33
CA ALA A 6 0.55 -0.59 9.42
C ALA A 6 -0.21 0.10 8.27
N ARG A 7 -0.87 1.24 8.53
CA ARG A 7 -1.56 2.03 7.49
C ARG A 7 -0.59 2.64 6.50
N PHE A 8 0.53 3.21 6.97
CA PHE A 8 1.56 3.73 6.07
C PHE A 8 2.20 2.61 5.25
N TYR A 9 2.51 1.49 5.89
CA TYR A 9 3.10 0.33 5.24
C TYR A 9 2.17 -0.22 4.15
N TYR A 10 0.88 -0.41 4.47
CA TYR A 10 -0.09 -0.90 3.49
C TYR A 10 -0.38 0.12 2.38
N SER A 11 -0.45 1.41 2.69
CA SER A 11 -0.59 2.47 1.67
C SER A 11 0.58 2.46 0.68
N ALA A 12 1.80 2.22 1.15
CA ALA A 12 2.97 2.08 0.28
C ALA A 12 2.92 0.81 -0.56
N TYR A 13 2.42 -0.30 0.01
CA TYR A 13 2.22 -1.56 -0.72
C TYR A 13 1.22 -1.43 -1.88
N LEU A 14 0.24 -0.51 -1.79
CA LEU A 14 -0.69 -0.25 -2.89
C LEU A 14 -0.03 0.40 -4.11
N PHE A 15 1.21 0.89 -4.00
CA PHE A 15 1.93 1.46 -5.13
C PHE A 15 2.16 0.41 -6.21
N ASN A 16 1.51 0.58 -7.36
CA ASN A 16 1.40 -0.48 -8.37
C ASN A 16 2.31 -0.26 -9.60
N ARG A 17 3.33 0.60 -9.47
CA ARG A 17 4.28 0.88 -10.54
C ARG A 17 5.61 0.22 -10.27
N LEU A 18 6.15 -0.38 -11.31
CA LEU A 18 7.57 -0.71 -11.36
C LEU A 18 8.33 0.51 -11.90
N PRO A 19 9.55 0.75 -11.40
CA PRO A 19 10.39 1.78 -11.97
C PRO A 19 10.80 1.40 -13.39
N GLU A 20 10.62 2.33 -14.32
CA GLU A 20 11.03 2.19 -15.72
C GLU A 20 12.12 3.20 -16.03
N TYR A 21 13.08 2.80 -16.86
CA TYR A 21 14.24 3.62 -17.21
C TYR A 21 14.43 3.66 -18.71
N THR A 22 14.74 4.85 -19.23
CA THR A 22 15.13 5.04 -20.63
C THR A 22 16.66 5.07 -20.73
N PHE A 23 17.21 4.34 -21.69
CA PHE A 23 18.63 4.27 -21.97
C PHE A 23 18.92 5.01 -23.27
N MET A 24 19.83 5.98 -23.22
CA MET A 24 20.22 6.78 -24.38
C MET A 24 21.74 6.67 -24.58
N PRO A 25 22.21 5.78 -25.48
CA PRO A 25 23.63 5.70 -25.83
C PRO A 25 24.00 6.81 -26.83
N VAL A 26 24.98 7.65 -26.49
CA VAL A 26 25.52 8.73 -27.32
C VAL A 26 27.04 8.73 -27.23
N GLU A 27 27.73 8.62 -28.37
CA GLU A 27 29.19 8.70 -28.49
C GLU A 27 29.98 7.91 -27.44
N GLY A 28 29.55 6.67 -27.13
CA GLY A 28 30.22 5.80 -26.16
C GLY A 28 29.85 6.06 -24.69
N THR A 29 28.96 7.01 -24.42
CA THR A 29 28.39 7.26 -23.09
C THR A 29 26.91 6.85 -23.05
N THR A 30 26.49 6.13 -22.02
CA THR A 30 25.07 5.76 -21.82
C THR A 30 24.45 6.62 -20.74
N TYR A 31 23.43 7.39 -21.10
CA TYR A 31 22.61 8.14 -20.16
C TYR A 31 21.42 7.28 -19.72
N ILE A 32 21.10 7.32 -18.42
CA ILE A 32 20.01 6.58 -17.81
C ILE A 32 19.10 7.59 -17.11
N GLU A 33 17.85 7.66 -17.53
CA GLU A 33 16.84 8.52 -16.91
C GLU A 33 15.63 7.70 -16.45
N ALA A 34 15.11 8.03 -15.27
CA ALA A 34 13.88 7.43 -14.77
C ALA A 34 12.68 7.99 -15.54
N MET A 35 11.79 7.11 -15.98
CA MET A 35 10.57 7.52 -16.66
C MET A 35 9.58 8.17 -15.68
N PRO A 36 8.72 9.10 -16.14
CA PRO A 36 7.72 9.73 -15.30
C PRO A 36 6.72 8.70 -14.72
N LEU A 37 6.37 8.84 -13.43
CA LEU A 37 5.37 7.99 -12.77
C LEU A 37 3.96 8.08 -13.40
N ARG A 38 3.68 9.21 -14.07
CA ARG A 38 2.46 9.48 -14.81
C ARG A 38 2.76 9.42 -16.31
N GLY A 39 3.03 8.21 -16.81
CA GLY A 39 3.10 7.94 -18.25
C GLY A 39 1.71 7.74 -18.87
N ASN A 40 1.65 7.08 -20.03
CA ASN A 40 0.42 6.84 -20.81
C ASN A 40 -0.51 5.75 -20.22
N MET A 41 -0.31 5.34 -18.97
CA MET A 41 -1.06 4.24 -18.37
C MET A 41 -2.39 4.73 -17.79
N THR A 42 -3.49 4.07 -18.18
CA THR A 42 -4.85 4.38 -17.69
C THR A 42 -5.11 3.91 -16.27
N LYS A 43 -4.33 2.94 -15.76
CA LYS A 43 -4.44 2.44 -14.39
C LYS A 43 -4.03 3.51 -13.36
N PRO A 44 -4.73 3.68 -12.23
CA PRO A 44 -4.31 4.54 -11.12
C PRO A 44 -2.90 4.19 -10.60
N LEU A 45 -2.23 5.15 -9.95
CA LEU A 45 -0.87 4.98 -9.40
C LEU A 45 -0.82 4.04 -8.18
N PHE A 46 -1.93 3.99 -7.44
CA PHE A 46 -2.13 3.10 -6.31
C PHE A 46 -3.33 2.20 -6.60
N ASP A 47 -3.23 0.93 -6.21
CA ASP A 47 -4.37 0.03 -6.20
C ASP A 47 -5.40 0.46 -5.15
N VAL A 48 -6.64 -0.02 -5.32
CA VAL A 48 -7.72 0.31 -4.40
C VAL A 48 -7.48 -0.37 -3.05
N TRP A 49 -7.81 0.35 -1.99
CA TRP A 49 -7.72 -0.16 -0.62
C TRP A 49 -8.59 -1.41 -0.45
N GLN A 50 -8.07 -2.43 0.24
CA GLN A 50 -8.81 -3.66 0.56
C GLN A 50 -8.69 -4.00 2.03
N HIS A 51 -9.80 -3.94 2.76
CA HIS A 51 -9.85 -4.24 4.20
C HIS A 51 -9.29 -5.63 4.55
N LYS A 52 -9.52 -6.63 3.70
CA LYS A 52 -9.01 -7.99 3.89
C LYS A 52 -7.49 -8.08 3.87
N ILE A 53 -6.82 -7.31 3.00
CA ILE A 53 -5.35 -7.28 2.91
C ILE A 53 -4.80 -6.40 4.04
N TYR A 54 -5.44 -5.26 4.30
CA TYR A 54 -5.10 -4.40 5.44
C TYR A 54 -5.12 -5.17 6.77
N ALA A 55 -6.15 -5.99 7.02
CA ALA A 55 -6.25 -6.81 8.23
C ALA A 55 -5.10 -7.83 8.37
N GLN A 56 -4.59 -8.36 7.25
CA GLN A 56 -3.40 -9.24 7.26
C GLN A 56 -2.14 -8.48 7.66
N VAL A 57 -2.00 -7.23 7.22
CA VAL A 57 -0.89 -6.36 7.63
C VAL A 57 -1.02 -6.04 9.11
N LEU A 58 -2.20 -5.64 9.58
CA LEU A 58 -2.44 -5.35 11.00
C LEU A 58 -2.12 -6.52 11.91
N GLU A 59 -2.52 -7.75 11.55
CA GLU A 59 -2.18 -8.95 12.31
C GLU A 59 -0.66 -9.08 12.54
N ASN A 60 0.17 -8.79 11.53
CA ASN A 60 1.62 -8.84 11.69
C ASN A 60 2.14 -7.77 12.67
N PHE A 61 1.56 -6.57 12.62
CA PHE A 61 1.92 -5.47 13.51
C PHE A 61 1.40 -5.67 14.93
N TRP A 62 0.27 -6.34 15.10
CA TRP A 62 -0.37 -6.61 16.38
C TRP A 62 -0.07 -8.01 16.95
N LYS A 63 0.79 -8.77 16.29
CA LYS A 63 1.22 -10.10 16.73
C LYS A 63 1.64 -10.17 18.21
N PRO A 64 2.37 -9.17 18.78
CA PRO A 64 2.72 -9.19 20.21
C PRO A 64 1.53 -9.15 21.18
N TRP A 65 0.36 -8.67 20.72
CA TRP A 65 -0.87 -8.57 21.51
C TRP A 65 -1.87 -9.70 21.21
N GLY A 66 -1.54 -10.62 20.31
CA GLY A 66 -2.33 -11.82 20.04
C GLY A 66 -3.56 -11.61 19.13
N TYR A 67 -3.73 -10.42 18.55
CA TYR A 67 -4.83 -10.18 17.60
C TYR A 67 -4.62 -10.96 16.31
N VAL A 68 -5.66 -11.69 15.88
CA VAL A 68 -5.64 -12.42 14.61
C VAL A 68 -6.52 -11.76 13.57
N LYS A 69 -6.21 -11.96 12.30
CA LYS A 69 -6.93 -11.37 11.17
C LYS A 69 -8.44 -11.58 11.25
N PHE A 70 -8.89 -12.76 11.67
CA PHE A 70 -10.30 -13.09 11.77
C PHE A 70 -11.05 -12.19 12.76
N GLU A 71 -10.40 -11.82 13.86
CA GLU A 71 -10.96 -10.88 14.85
C GLU A 71 -10.93 -9.44 14.33
N ILE A 72 -9.84 -9.08 13.65
CA ILE A 72 -9.66 -7.75 13.07
C ILE A 72 -10.70 -7.47 11.98
N ILE A 73 -11.02 -8.44 11.13
CA ILE A 73 -11.96 -8.29 10.01
C ILE A 73 -13.35 -8.88 10.31
N LYS A 74 -13.72 -8.98 11.58
CA LYS A 74 -15.02 -9.52 12.00
C LYS A 74 -16.19 -8.75 11.37
N ASP A 75 -16.06 -7.43 11.27
CA ASP A 75 -16.85 -6.59 10.38
C ASP A 75 -16.00 -6.30 9.12
N PRO A 76 -16.39 -6.81 7.94
CA PRO A 76 -15.65 -6.58 6.69
C PRO A 76 -15.55 -5.10 6.27
N GLU A 77 -16.55 -4.30 6.63
CA GLU A 77 -16.64 -2.87 6.27
C GLU A 77 -15.91 -2.00 7.29
N HIS A 78 -15.83 -2.47 8.54
CA HIS A 78 -15.20 -1.74 9.65
C HIS A 78 -14.16 -2.62 10.36
N PRO A 79 -12.95 -2.75 9.80
CA PRO A 79 -11.85 -3.42 10.49
C PRO A 79 -11.63 -2.82 11.88
N MET A 80 -11.27 -3.67 12.83
CA MET A 80 -10.92 -3.26 14.18
C MET A 80 -9.91 -2.11 14.15
N SER A 81 -10.18 -1.09 14.96
CA SER A 81 -9.32 0.08 15.10
C SER A 81 -9.38 0.57 16.54
N PHE A 82 -8.24 1.05 17.05
CA PHE A 82 -8.15 1.68 18.36
C PHE A 82 -8.28 3.21 18.28
N PHE A 83 -8.49 3.77 17.10
CA PHE A 83 -8.77 5.20 16.93
C PHE A 83 -10.27 5.47 17.11
N GLU A 84 -10.62 6.55 17.81
CA GLU A 84 -12.02 7.01 17.94
C GLU A 84 -12.68 7.25 16.57
N LYS A 85 -11.91 7.77 15.61
CA LYS A 85 -12.31 7.95 14.21
C LYS A 85 -11.24 7.33 13.31
N PRO A 86 -11.44 6.09 12.85
CA PRO A 86 -10.43 5.38 12.08
C PRO A 86 -10.13 6.03 10.73
N CYS A 87 -11.12 6.69 10.10
CA CYS A 87 -10.96 7.36 8.80
C CYS A 87 -10.26 6.48 7.75
N LEU A 88 -10.58 5.19 7.71
CA LEU A 88 -10.04 4.27 6.71
C LEU A 88 -10.58 4.62 5.32
N PRO A 89 -9.79 4.45 4.24
CA PRO A 89 -10.31 4.59 2.88
C PRO A 89 -11.42 3.57 2.63
N GLN A 90 -12.36 3.94 1.76
CA GLN A 90 -13.38 3.01 1.31
C GLN A 90 -12.73 1.84 0.59
N ALA A 91 -13.11 0.61 0.94
CA ALA A 91 -12.68 -0.56 0.21
C ALA A 91 -13.30 -0.58 -1.20
N GLY A 92 -12.50 -1.03 -2.17
CA GLY A 92 -12.92 -1.22 -3.56
C GLY A 92 -13.41 -2.61 -3.88
#